data_AF-A0A2C9KQW4-F1
#
_entry.id   AF-A0A2C9KQW4-F1
#
_cell.length_a   1.000
_cell.length_b   1.000
_cell.length_c   1.000
_cell.angle_alpha   90.00
_cell.angle_beta   90.00
_cell.angle_gamma   90.00
#
_symmetry.space_group_name_H-M   'P 1'
#
loop_
_entity.id
_entity.type
_entity.pdbx_description
1 polymer ?
#
loop_
_entity_poly.entity_id
_entity_poly.type
_entity_poly.pdbx_seq_one_letter_code
_entity_poly.pdbx_strand_id
1 'polypeptide(L)'
;MFYVQLMDIAKLVQKTLTPNEKCIQAIECARILDGKRTLRYAAIVINKQEHGVFIFTALRVPCLQSSDLVLESVIPIDGSMRCSAEAPSQQTELHLSLRSPILNVL
;
A
#
# COMPACT_ATOMS: atom_id res chain seq x y z
N MET A 1 -2.07 -24.39 -13.89
CA MET A 1 -2.50 -23.47 -12.82
C MET A 1 -1.41 -23.46 -11.77
N PHE A 2 -0.39 -22.60 -11.93
CA PHE A 2 0.74 -22.55 -11.02
C PHE A 2 0.37 -21.66 -9.83
N TYR A 3 0.06 -22.27 -8.69
CA TYR A 3 0.07 -21.58 -7.41
C TYR A 3 1.53 -21.25 -7.09
N VAL A 4 2.01 -20.10 -7.56
CA VAL A 4 3.17 -19.45 -6.95
C VAL A 4 2.75 -19.22 -5.51
N GLN A 5 3.42 -19.84 -4.54
CA GLN A 5 3.26 -19.50 -3.13
C GLN A 5 3.36 -17.98 -3.04
N LEU A 6 2.25 -17.31 -2.80
CA LEU A 6 2.19 -15.85 -2.66
C LEU A 6 3.04 -15.54 -1.45
N MET A 7 4.27 -15.15 -1.73
CA MET A 7 5.19 -14.68 -0.72
C MET A 7 4.50 -13.53 0.01
N ASP A 8 4.48 -13.61 1.32
CA ASP A 8 3.75 -12.66 2.14
C ASP A 8 4.50 -11.33 2.13
N ILE A 9 4.20 -10.50 1.13
CA ILE A 9 4.81 -9.18 0.93
C ILE A 9 4.65 -8.33 2.19
N ALA A 10 3.56 -8.51 2.95
CA ALA A 10 3.38 -7.80 4.20
C ALA A 10 4.48 -8.15 5.23
N LYS A 11 4.96 -9.41 5.26
CA LYS A 11 6.11 -9.79 6.10
C LYS A 11 7.43 -9.19 5.62
N LEU A 12 7.63 -9.06 4.30
CA LEU A 12 8.82 -8.41 3.77
C LEU A 12 8.83 -6.92 4.10
N VAL A 13 7.71 -6.24 3.88
CA VAL A 13 7.53 -4.84 4.26
C VAL A 13 7.69 -4.68 5.77
N GLN A 14 7.07 -5.53 6.60
CA GLN A 14 7.22 -5.41 8.06
C GLN A 14 8.68 -5.48 8.53
N LYS A 15 9.55 -6.19 7.81
CA LYS A 15 10.99 -6.27 8.09
C LYS A 15 11.78 -5.04 7.61
N THR A 16 11.23 -4.20 6.72
CA THR A 16 11.84 -2.92 6.32
C THR A 16 11.44 -1.76 7.23
N LEU A 17 10.33 -1.91 7.96
CA LEU A 17 9.78 -0.90 8.86
C LEU A 17 10.55 -0.81 10.18
N THR A 18 10.46 0.34 10.83
CA THR A 18 10.96 0.53 12.20
C THR A 18 10.11 -0.25 13.21
N PRO A 19 10.62 -0.53 14.42
CA PRO A 19 9.87 -1.31 15.43
C PRO A 19 8.53 -0.70 15.86
N ASN A 20 8.33 0.61 15.66
CA ASN A 20 7.09 1.32 16.03
C ASN A 20 6.04 1.31 14.90
N GLU A 21 6.42 0.84 13.72
CA GLU A 21 5.59 0.82 12.53
C GLU A 21 5.06 -0.60 12.28
N LYS A 22 3.80 -0.68 11.88
CA LYS A 22 3.14 -1.95 11.58
C LYS A 22 2.57 -1.93 10.17
N CYS A 23 2.96 -2.91 9.37
CA CYS A 23 2.35 -3.18 8.08
C CYS A 23 0.99 -3.84 8.29
N ILE A 24 -0.08 -3.17 7.87
CA ILE A 24 -1.46 -3.69 7.94
C ILE A 24 -1.77 -4.57 6.75
N GLN A 25 -1.42 -4.10 5.56
CA GLN A 25 -1.62 -4.80 4.30
C GLN A 25 -0.53 -4.36 3.33
N ALA A 26 -0.04 -5.28 2.51
CA ALA A 26 0.81 -4.94 1.37
C ALA A 26 0.34 -5.67 0.12
N ILE A 27 0.47 -5.02 -1.02
CA ILE A 27 0.10 -5.56 -2.32
C ILE A 27 1.18 -5.26 -3.35
N GLU A 28 1.30 -6.13 -4.35
CA GLU A 28 2.01 -5.82 -5.58
C GLU A 28 1.13 -4.92 -6.45
N CYS A 29 1.72 -3.87 -7.00
CA CYS A 29 1.04 -2.92 -7.89
C CYS A 29 2.00 -2.46 -8.99
N ALA A 30 1.55 -1.52 -9.83
CA ALA A 30 2.41 -0.92 -10.84
C ALA A 30 2.15 0.57 -10.94
N ARG A 31 3.24 1.32 -11.13
CA ARG A 31 3.19 2.70 -11.57
C ARG A 31 3.16 2.72 -13.09
N ILE A 32 2.20 3.46 -13.66
CA ILE A 32 2.08 3.68 -15.09
C ILE A 32 2.43 5.14 -15.35
N LEU A 33 3.49 5.39 -16.10
CA LEU A 33 3.93 6.73 -16.48
C LEU A 33 4.41 6.70 -17.93
N ASP A 34 3.89 7.61 -18.77
CA ASP A 34 4.22 7.69 -20.20
C ASP A 34 4.10 6.35 -20.94
N GLY A 35 3.05 5.59 -20.62
CA GLY A 35 2.81 4.25 -21.19
C GLY A 35 3.77 3.15 -20.69
N LYS A 36 4.74 3.49 -19.84
CA LYS A 36 5.65 2.51 -19.21
C LYS A 36 5.06 2.02 -17.89
N ARG A 37 5.00 0.70 -17.74
CA ARG A 37 4.58 0.03 -16.51
C ARG A 37 5.81 -0.39 -15.71
N THR A 38 5.92 0.08 -14.48
CA THR A 38 7.00 -0.31 -13.55
C THR A 38 6.43 -0.92 -12.28
N LEU A 39 6.93 -2.10 -11.90
CA LEU A 39 6.49 -2.83 -10.71
C LEU A 39 6.75 -2.03 -9.43
N ARG A 40 5.77 -2.04 -8.53
CA ARG A 40 5.83 -1.42 -7.21
C ARG A 40 5.16 -2.33 -6.18
N TYR A 41 5.44 -2.04 -4.91
CA TYR A 41 4.66 -2.59 -3.81
C TYR A 41 4.07 -1.44 -3.01
N ALA A 42 2.78 -1.50 -2.72
CA ALA A 42 2.10 -0.52 -1.88
C ALA A 42 1.71 -1.17 -0.56
N ALA A 43 1.99 -0.51 0.55
CA ALA A 43 1.65 -1.01 1.87
C ALA A 43 0.96 0.05 2.72
N ILE A 44 -0.09 -0.35 3.43
CA ILE A 44 -0.72 0.46 4.47
C ILE A 44 0.10 0.23 5.74
N VAL A 45 0.69 1.30 6.25
CA VAL A 45 1.52 1.31 7.46
C VAL A 45 0.85 2.19 8.51
N ILE A 46 0.79 1.70 9.75
CA ILE A 46 0.37 2.47 10.91
C ILE A 46 1.55 2.69 11.86
N ASN A 47 1.66 3.90 12.40
CA ASN A 47 2.57 4.24 13.49
C ASN A 47 1.78 5.03 14.55
N LYS A 48 1.55 4.43 15.71
CA LYS A 48 0.64 4.94 16.75
C LYS A 48 -0.77 5.20 16.21
N GLN A 49 -1.10 6.45 15.89
CA GLN A 49 -2.41 6.88 15.37
C GLN A 49 -2.31 7.42 13.92
N GLU A 50 -1.10 7.49 13.37
CA GLU A 50 -0.85 7.98 12.02
C GLU A 50 -0.83 6.82 11.02
N HIS A 51 -1.43 7.05 9.87
CA HIS A 51 -1.54 6.07 8.79
C HIS A 51 -0.86 6.62 7.55
N GLY A 52 -0.19 5.76 6.79
CA GLY A 52 0.43 6.12 5.53
C GLY A 52 0.40 4.99 4.53
N VAL A 53 0.43 5.34 3.25
CA VAL A 53 0.71 4.40 2.15
C VAL A 53 2.18 4.51 1.81
N PHE A 54 2.94 3.44 2.06
CA PHE A 54 4.35 3.36 1.75
C PHE A 54 4.49 2.66 0.40
N ILE A 55 5.21 3.29 -0.53
CA ILE A 55 5.46 2.76 -1.87
C ILE A 55 6.90 2.29 -1.94
N PHE A 56 7.10 1.03 -2.33
CA PHE A 56 8.40 0.42 -2.48
C PHE A 56 8.68 0.08 -3.95
N THR A 57 9.92 0.28 -4.37
CA THR A 57 10.49 -0.31 -5.58
C THR A 57 11.21 -1.60 -5.24
N ALA A 58 11.10 -2.60 -6.12
CA ALA A 58 11.90 -3.81 -6.04
C ALA A 58 13.23 -3.68 -6.78
N LEU A 59 14.32 -4.03 -6.11
CA LEU A 59 15.64 -4.19 -6.72
C LEU A 59 15.75 -5.50 -7.52
N ARG A 60 14.94 -6.50 -7.17
CA ARG A 60 14.88 -7.81 -7.81
C ARG A 60 13.44 -8.32 -7.84
N VAL A 61 13.08 -9.02 -8.90
CA VAL A 61 11.79 -9.71 -9.05
C VAL A 61 12.03 -11.19 -9.29
N PRO A 62 11.49 -12.10 -8.46
CA PRO A 62 10.66 -11.84 -7.27
C PRO A 62 11.49 -11.31 -6.09
N CYS A 63 10.86 -10.53 -5.19
CA CYS A 63 11.45 -10.15 -3.91
C CYS A 63 11.52 -11.39 -3.00
N LEU A 64 12.70 -11.73 -2.49
CA LEU A 64 12.95 -12.88 -1.62
C LEU A 64 13.29 -12.46 -0.17
N GLN A 65 13.72 -11.21 0.01
CA GLN A 65 14.11 -10.65 1.31
C GLN A 65 13.74 -9.17 1.38
N SER A 66 13.74 -8.61 2.59
CA SER A 66 13.38 -7.21 2.82
C SER A 66 14.34 -6.23 2.15
N SER A 67 15.62 -6.59 2.00
CA SER A 67 16.61 -5.78 1.28
C SER A 67 16.36 -5.70 -0.22
N ASP A 68 15.47 -6.52 -0.77
CA ASP A 68 15.05 -6.38 -2.18
C ASP A 68 14.04 -5.24 -2.36
N LEU A 69 13.52 -4.66 -1.26
CA LEU A 69 12.58 -3.54 -1.28
C LEU A 69 13.28 -2.25 -0.85
N VAL A 70 13.07 -1.19 -1.63
CA VAL A 70 13.53 0.16 -1.32
C VAL A 70 12.32 1.08 -1.24
N LEU A 71 12.19 1.81 -0.13
CA LEU A 71 11.14 2.82 0.04
C LEU A 71 11.36 3.95 -0.98
N GLU A 72 10.38 4.15 -1.87
CA GLU A 72 10.39 5.21 -2.87
C GLU A 72 9.65 6.45 -2.37
N SER A 73 8.46 6.26 -1.78
CA SER A 73 7.65 7.37 -1.31
C SER A 73 6.74 6.96 -0.15
N VAL A 74 6.33 7.96 0.62
CA VAL A 74 5.35 7.84 1.68
C VAL A 74 4.24 8.85 1.39
N ILE A 75 3.00 8.36 1.32
CA ILE A 75 1.82 9.17 1.13
C ILE A 75 1.05 9.17 2.47
N PRO A 76 1.00 10.29 3.20
CA PRO A 76 0.24 10.36 4.44
C PRO A 76 -1.26 10.16 4.16
N ILE A 77 -1.94 9.39 5.00
CA ILE A 77 -3.39 9.24 4.97
C ILE A 77 -3.97 10.28 5.93
N ASP A 78 -4.25 11.47 5.39
CA ASP A 78 -4.85 12.58 6.11
C ASP A 78 -6.06 13.18 5.34
N GLY A 79 -6.63 14.27 5.84
CA GLY A 79 -7.79 14.94 5.22
C GLY A 79 -7.52 15.54 3.84
N SER A 80 -6.24 15.69 3.44
CA SER A 80 -5.83 16.16 2.12
C SER A 80 -5.72 15.04 1.10
N MET A 81 -5.56 13.78 1.55
CA MET A 81 -5.43 12.64 0.65
C MET A 81 -6.66 12.50 -0.25
N ARG A 82 -6.41 12.23 -1.54
CA ARG A 82 -7.43 11.90 -2.54
C ARG A 82 -7.02 10.61 -3.23
N CYS A 83 -7.93 9.65 -3.25
CA CYS A 83 -7.79 8.41 -4.00
C CYS A 83 -8.97 8.30 -4.96
N SER A 84 -8.69 8.22 -6.25
CA SER A 84 -9.72 8.02 -7.28
C SER A 84 -9.53 6.62 -7.84
N ALA A 85 -10.56 5.78 -7.69
CA ALA A 85 -10.64 4.55 -8.45
C ALA A 85 -11.31 4.88 -9.77
N GLU A 86 -10.74 4.45 -10.89
CA GLU A 86 -11.46 4.46 -12.16
C GLU A 86 -12.72 3.60 -11.99
N ALA A 87 -13.87 4.15 -12.37
CA ALA A 87 -15.13 3.44 -12.24
C ALA A 87 -15.04 2.13 -13.04
N PRO A 88 -15.31 0.97 -12.43
CA PRO A 88 -15.32 -0.26 -13.19
C PRO A 88 -16.39 -0.15 -14.28
N SER A 89 -16.07 -0.58 -15.50
CA SER A 89 -17.03 -0.58 -16.63
C SER A 89 -18.22 -1.52 -16.41
N GLN A 90 -18.19 -2.32 -15.33
CA GLN A 90 -19.28 -3.16 -14.85
C GLN A 90 -19.52 -2.86 -13.38
N GLN A 91 -20.80 -2.69 -13.00
CA GLN A 91 -21.24 -2.40 -11.64
C GLN A 91 -20.61 -3.37 -10.64
N THR A 92 -19.53 -2.94 -10.00
CA THR A 92 -18.97 -3.58 -8.82
C THR A 92 -19.23 -2.59 -7.70
N GLU A 93 -20.10 -2.94 -6.76
CA GLU A 93 -20.42 -2.08 -5.62
C GLU A 93 -19.16 -1.86 -4.77
N LEU A 94 -18.50 -0.72 -4.97
CA LEU A 94 -17.36 -0.31 -4.15
C LEU A 94 -17.89 0.34 -2.87
N HIS A 95 -18.05 -0.46 -1.82
CA HIS A 95 -18.43 0.05 -0.49
C HIS A 95 -17.22 0.67 0.24
N LEU A 96 -17.05 1.98 0.08
CA LEU A 96 -16.20 2.78 0.96
C LEU A 96 -16.94 3.05 2.27
N SER A 97 -16.71 2.22 3.29
CA SER A 97 -17.22 2.46 4.64
C SER A 97 -16.35 3.51 5.34
N LEU A 98 -16.57 4.78 5.04
CA LEU A 98 -15.92 5.88 5.75
C LEU A 98 -16.60 6.04 7.12
N ARG A 99 -15.96 5.54 8.17
CA ARG A 99 -16.34 5.90 9.55
C ARG A 99 -15.85 7.33 9.81
N SER A 100 -16.76 8.29 9.69
CA SER A 100 -16.47 9.67 10.11
C SER A 100 -16.21 9.69 11.63
N PRO A 101 -15.13 10.31 12.13
CA PRO A 101 -15.02 10.59 13.55
C PRO A 101 -16.08 11.62 13.95
N ILE A 102 -16.83 11.32 15.01
CA ILE A 102 -17.79 12.25 15.62
C ILE A 102 -16.99 13.45 16.15
N LEU A 103 -17.08 14.59 15.48
CA LEU A 103 -16.62 15.88 16.00
C LEU A 103 -17.64 16.37 17.03
N ASN A 104 -17.36 16.13 18.31
CA ASN A 104 -18.04 16.84 19.39
C ASN A 104 -17.47 18.26 19.44
N VAL A 105 -18.22 19.23 18.89
CA VAL A 105 -17.98 20.65 19.17
C VAL A 105 -18.65 20.94 20.51
N LEU A 106 -17.84 21.27 21.51
CA LEU A 106 -18.27 21.79 22.81
C LEU A 106 -18.76 23.24 22.68
#